data_AF-A0A287D8F2-F1
#
_entry.id   AF-A0A287D8F2-F1
#
_cell.length_a   1.000
_cell.length_b   1.000
_cell.length_c   1.000
_cell.angle_alpha   90.00
_cell.angle_beta   90.00
_cell.angle_gamma   90.00
#
_symmetry.space_group_name_H-M   'P 1'
#
loop_
_entity.id
_entity.type
_entity.pdbx_description
1 polymer ?
#
loop_
_entity_poly.entity_id
_entity_poly.type
_entity_poly.pdbx_seq_one_letter_code
_entity_poly.pdbx_strand_id
1 'polypeptide(L)' 'MYFLLKAFVVFRDVAVDFTQEEWRLLSPAQKILHREVMLENYSHLVSLEIAFSKPKLITQLEQGEEPWREVRKHLPDLCP' A
#
# COMPACT_ATOMS: atom_id res chain seq x y z
N MET A 1 12.34 10.05 -16.03
CA MET A 1 11.18 10.59 -15.28
C MET A 1 9.86 9.89 -15.65
N TYR A 2 9.48 9.80 -16.93
CA TYR A 2 8.23 9.14 -17.38
C TYR A 2 8.08 7.68 -16.92
N PHE A 3 9.17 6.89 -17.01
CA PHE A 3 9.15 5.48 -16.65
C PHE A 3 8.92 5.24 -15.14
N LEU A 4 9.48 6.11 -14.29
CA LEU A 4 9.26 6.08 -12.83
C LEU A 4 7.79 6.37 -12.45
N LEU A 5 7.16 7.31 -13.16
CA LEU A 5 5.73 7.63 -12.96
C LEU A 5 4.85 6.46 -13.38
N LYS A 6 5.15 5.84 -14.53
CA LYS A 6 4.40 4.68 -15.02
C LYS A 6 4.50 3.49 -14.06
N ALA A 7 5.69 3.23 -13.54
CA ALA A 7 5.94 2.20 -12.53
C ALA A 7 5.11 2.40 -11.24
N PHE A 8 5.09 3.64 -10.73
CA PHE A 8 4.30 3.99 -9.56
C PHE A 8 2.79 3.88 -9.78
N VAL A 9 2.31 4.26 -10.96
CA VAL A 9 0.89 4.10 -11.36
C VAL A 9 0.53 2.61 -11.39
N VAL A 10 1.35 1.78 -12.05
CA VAL A 10 1.12 0.34 -12.10
C VAL A 10 1.12 -0.29 -10.71
N PHE A 11 2.03 0.12 -9.81
CA PHE A 11 2.02 -0.37 -8.43
C PHE A 11 0.72 0.01 -7.69
N ARG A 12 0.22 1.24 -7.86
CA ARG A 12 -1.05 1.66 -7.25
C ARG A 12 -2.25 0.88 -7.78
N ASP A 13 -2.24 0.51 -9.07
CA ASP A 13 -3.33 -0.23 -9.68
C ASP A 13 -3.43 -1.68 -9.15
N VAL A 14 -2.30 -2.27 -8.72
CA VAL A 14 -2.25 -3.63 -8.17
C VAL A 14 -2.17 -3.67 -6.64
N ALA A 15 -1.94 -2.54 -5.99
CA ALA A 15 -1.86 -2.45 -4.54
C ALA A 15 -3.25 -2.42 -3.91
N VAL A 16 -3.45 -3.29 -2.93
CA VAL A 16 -4.63 -3.22 -2.06
C VAL A 16 -4.23 -2.43 -0.82
N ASP A 17 -4.94 -1.36 -0.57
CA ASP A 17 -4.71 -0.50 0.59
C ASP A 17 -5.92 -0.54 1.51
N PHE A 18 -5.67 -0.74 2.80
CA PHE A 18 -6.70 -0.74 3.83
C PHE A 18 -6.67 0.55 4.63
N THR A 19 -7.84 1.03 5.04
CA THR A 19 -7.98 2.01 6.11
C THR A 19 -7.66 1.37 7.47
N GLN A 20 -7.49 2.19 8.51
CA GLN A 20 -7.21 1.66 9.85
C GLN A 20 -8.36 0.77 10.36
N GLU A 21 -9.60 1.18 10.09
CA GLU A 21 -10.81 0.45 10.45
C GLU A 21 -10.89 -0.88 9.71
N GLU A 22 -10.70 -0.90 8.40
CA GLU A 22 -10.69 -2.13 7.60
C GLU A 22 -9.56 -3.07 8.02
N TRP A 23 -8.35 -2.54 8.27
CA TRP A 23 -7.21 -3.33 8.71
C TRP A 23 -7.47 -4.05 10.04
N ARG A 24 -8.18 -3.41 10.97
CA ARG A 24 -8.56 -4.01 12.26
C ARG A 24 -9.56 -5.16 12.10
N LEU A 25 -10.35 -5.17 11.04
CA LEU A 25 -11.32 -6.23 10.74
C LEU A 25 -10.69 -7.44 10.06
N LEU A 26 -9.45 -7.32 9.56
CA LEU A 26 -8.74 -8.44 8.95
C LEU A 26 -8.34 -9.48 9.99
N SER A 27 -8.58 -10.75 9.67
CA SER A 27 -8.00 -11.87 10.39
C SER A 27 -6.46 -11.88 10.28
N PRO A 28 -5.74 -12.51 11.24
CA PRO A 28 -4.29 -12.65 11.14
C PRO A 28 -3.82 -13.26 9.81
N ALA A 29 -4.54 -14.26 9.30
CA ALA A 29 -4.23 -14.88 8.01
C ALA A 29 -4.36 -13.89 6.84
N GLN A 30 -5.37 -13.01 6.84
CA GLN A 30 -5.53 -11.98 5.81
C GLN A 30 -4.43 -10.92 5.88
N LYS A 31 -3.98 -10.53 7.08
CA LYS A 31 -2.85 -9.60 7.24
C LYS A 31 -1.54 -10.18 6.72
N ILE A 32 -1.30 -11.48 6.97
CA ILE A 32 -0.13 -12.20 6.43
C ILE A 32 -0.22 -12.26 4.90
N LEU A 33 -1.36 -12.69 4.37
CA LEU A 33 -1.57 -12.78 2.92
C LEU A 33 -1.39 -11.42 2.24
N HIS A 34 -1.91 -10.34 2.83
CA HIS A 34 -1.72 -8.99 2.31
C HIS A 34 -0.24 -8.63 2.22
N ARG A 35 0.54 -8.88 3.28
CA ARG A 35 1.98 -8.65 3.29
C ARG A 35 2.68 -9.43 2.17
N GLU A 36 2.42 -10.73 2.07
CA GLU A 36 3.05 -11.60 1.08
C GLU A 36 2.74 -11.15 -0.35
N VAL A 37 1.46 -10.93 -0.66
CA VAL A 37 1.00 -10.52 -2.00
C VAL A 37 1.55 -9.14 -2.38
N MET A 38 1.59 -8.17 -1.45
CA MET A 38 2.13 -6.85 -1.75
C MET A 38 3.66 -6.86 -1.98
N LEU A 39 4.40 -7.67 -1.22
CA LEU A 39 5.84 -7.85 -1.42
C LEU A 39 6.14 -8.57 -2.73
N GLU A 40 5.36 -9.60 -3.07
CA GLU A 40 5.46 -10.33 -4.33
C GLU A 40 5.15 -9.41 -5.52
N ASN A 41 4.08 -8.62 -5.44
CA ASN A 41 3.74 -7.62 -6.46
C ASN A 41 4.88 -6.63 -6.70
N TYR A 42 5.51 -6.12 -5.64
CA TYR A 42 6.66 -5.24 -5.79
C TYR A 42 7.85 -5.96 -6.43
N SER A 43 8.14 -7.20 -6.01
CA SER A 43 9.22 -7.99 -6.59
C SER A 43 9.01 -8.22 -8.08
N HIS A 44 7.79 -8.51 -8.52
CA HIS A 44 7.46 -8.67 -9.94
C HIS A 44 7.72 -7.38 -10.73
N LEU A 45 7.38 -6.20 -10.19
CA LEU A 45 7.68 -4.93 -10.85
C LEU A 45 9.19 -4.68 -10.97
N VAL A 46 9.97 -5.02 -9.94
CA VAL A 46 11.43 -4.95 -9.99
C VAL A 46 11.98 -5.90 -11.06
N SER A 47 11.47 -7.13 -11.13
CA SER A 47 11.88 -8.13 -12.14
C SER A 47 11.51 -7.73 -13.58
N LEU A 48 10.46 -6.93 -13.77
CA LEU A 48 10.09 -6.37 -15.07
C LEU A 48 10.94 -5.15 -15.46
N GLU A 49 12.00 -4.86 -14.71
CA GLU A 49 12.82 -3.64 -14.80
C GLU A 49 12.01 -2.35 -14.64
N ILE A 50 10.77 -2.45 -14.14
CA ILE A 50 9.89 -1.34 -13.79
C ILE A 50 10.36 -0.80 -12.43
N ALA A 51 11.61 -0.36 -12.38
CA ALA A 51 12.27 0.11 -11.17
C ALA A 51 11.86 1.55 -10.88
N PHE A 52 11.38 1.81 -9.67
CA PHE A 52 11.03 3.13 -9.16
C PHE A 52 11.42 3.26 -7.69
N SER A 53 11.28 4.46 -7.13
CA SER A 53 11.49 4.66 -5.70
C SER A 53 10.59 3.70 -4.91
N LYS A 54 11.18 2.89 -4.02
CA LYS A 54 10.45 1.91 -3.20
C LYS A 54 9.23 2.59 -2.53
N PRO A 55 8.00 2.09 -2.76
CA PRO A 55 6.79 2.65 -2.15
C PRO A 55 6.88 2.62 -0.63
N LYS A 56 6.31 3.64 0.04
CA LYS A 56 6.20 3.67 1.52
C LYS A 56 5.56 2.40 2.06
N LEU A 57 4.48 1.93 1.42
CA LEU A 57 3.80 0.68 1.76
C LEU A 57 4.76 -0.51 1.83
N ILE A 58 5.65 -0.65 0.84
CA ILE A 58 6.61 -1.75 0.77
C ILE A 58 7.64 -1.66 1.89
N THR A 59 8.18 -0.46 2.15
CA THR A 59 9.12 -0.25 3.26
C THR A 59 8.50 -0.64 4.60
N GLN A 60 7.23 -0.29 4.85
CA GLN A 60 6.52 -0.64 6.08
C GLN A 60 6.30 -2.16 6.21
N LEU A 61 5.87 -2.81 5.14
CA LEU A 61 5.67 -4.26 5.10
C LEU A 61 6.96 -5.06 5.32
N GLU A 62 8.09 -4.60 4.78
CA GLU A 62 9.40 -5.21 5.02
C GLU A 62 9.80 -5.10 6.50
N GLN A 63 9.55 -3.95 7.12
CA GLN A 63 9.83 -3.67 8.53
C GLN A 63 8.87 -4.39 9.49
N GLY A 64 7.79 -4.98 8.98
CA GLY A 64 6.75 -5.61 9.79
C GLY A 64 5.84 -4.61 10.49
N GLU A 65 5.83 -3.35 10.04
CA GLU A 65 4.87 -2.34 10.49
C GLU A 65 3.48 -2.63 9.94
N GLU A 66 2.45 -2.11 10.62
CA GLU A 66 1.09 -2.26 10.14
C GLU A 66 0.74 -1.16 9.10
N PRO A 67 0.35 -1.53 7.87
CA PRO A 67 0.35 -0.64 6.69
C PRO A 67 -1.01 0.01 6.38
N TRP A 68 -1.76 0.49 7.37
CA TRP A 68 -3.04 1.17 7.09
C TRP A 68 -2.86 2.63 6.66
N ARG A 69 -3.80 3.11 5.85
CA ARG A 69 -3.95 4.54 5.58
C ARG A 69 -4.76 5.22 6.68
N GLU A 70 -4.25 6.35 7.16
CA GLU A 70 -5.02 7.27 7.98
C GLU A 70 -6.10 7.93 7.10
N VAL A 71 -7.36 7.58 7.34
CA VAL A 71 -8.47 8.34 6.76
C VAL A 71 -8.56 9.63 7.55
N ARG A 72 -8.21 10.77 6.91
CA ARG A 72 -8.57 12.06 7.48
C ARG A 72 -10.09 12.12 7.52
N LYS A 73 -10.65 11.89 8.71
CA LYS A 73 -12.06 12.19 9.00
C LYS A 73 -12.26 13.63 8.56
N HIS A 74 -13.03 13.82 7.49
CA HIS A 74 -13.49 15.17 7.17
C HIS A 74 -14.19 15.65 8.45
N LEU A 75 -13.71 16.77 9.00
CA LEU A 75 -14.41 17.42 10.10
C LEU A 75 -15.86 17.59 9.63
N PRO A 76 -16.87 17.23 10.45
CA PRO A 76 -18.22 17.65 10.17
C PRO A 76 -18.17 19.18 10.09
N ASP A 77 -18.66 19.74 8.98
CA ASP A 77 -18.73 21.18 8.76
C ASP A 77 -19.33 21.85 9.99
N LEU A 78 -18.49 22.49 10.81
CA LEU A 78 -18.94 23.34 11.90
C LEU A 78 -19.30 24.69 11.28
N CYS A 79 -20.55 24.82 10.86
CA CYS A 79 -21.20 26.11 10.64
C CYS A 79 -22.33 26.31 11.67
N PRO A 80 -22.26 27.38 12.46
CA PRO A 80 -23.35 28.31 12.62
C PRO A 80 -23.26 29.46 11.60
#